data_AF-A0A6P6VD53-F1
#
_entry.id   AF-A0A6P6VD53-F1
#
_cell.length_a   1.000
_cell.length_b   1.000
_cell.length_c   1.000
_cell.angle_alpha   90.00
_cell.angle_beta   90.00
_cell.angle_gamma   90.00
#
_symmetry.space_group_name_H-M   'P 1'
#
loop_
_entity.id
_entity.type
_entity.pdbx_description
1 polymer ?
#
loop_
_entity_poly.entity_id
_entity_poly.type
_entity_poly.pdbx_seq_one_letter_code
_entity_poly.pdbx_strand_id
1 'polypeptide(L)'
;MEDTLRACETKPIKGKSKACATSYESLVDFARMILGLNTDIEVLSTHHLAKSNAARLQNYTITEAPERISNPKMVSCHTMPYPFIVFYCHYQQGDNRLYRTVLSGENGDKVEAIAICHMDTSQWNRDHVSFQMLGIEPWHSPC
;
A
#
# COMPACT_ATOMS: atom_id res chain seq x y z
N MET A 1 -18.04 -5.55 2.60
CA MET A 1 -18.70 -4.35 2.05
C MET A 1 -18.75 -3.24 3.08
N GLU A 2 -19.33 -3.49 4.26
CA GLU A 2 -19.34 -2.55 5.39
C GLU A 2 -17.94 -2.04 5.76
N ASP A 3 -16.92 -2.91 5.77
CA ASP A 3 -15.55 -2.50 6.05
C ASP A 3 -15.00 -1.49 5.05
N THR A 4 -15.34 -1.63 3.75
CA THR A 4 -14.96 -0.67 2.71
C THR A 4 -15.62 0.68 2.97
N LEU A 5 -16.92 0.70 3.25
CA LEU A 5 -17.65 1.93 3.56
C LEU A 5 -17.07 2.60 4.82
N ARG A 6 -16.85 1.84 5.88
CA ARG A 6 -16.22 2.33 7.12
C ARG A 6 -14.83 2.91 6.85
N ALA A 7 -14.01 2.24 6.05
CA ALA A 7 -12.68 2.73 5.67
C ALA A 7 -12.75 4.05 4.89
N CYS A 8 -13.74 4.21 4.01
CA CYS A 8 -13.96 5.43 3.24
C CYS A 8 -14.51 6.60 4.08
N GLU A 9 -15.48 6.33 4.95
CA GLU A 9 -16.21 7.35 5.71
C GLU A 9 -15.49 7.83 6.98
N THR A 10 -14.61 7.01 7.55
CA THR A 10 -13.83 7.39 8.73
C THR A 10 -13.03 8.66 8.44
N LYS A 11 -12.86 9.57 9.40
CA LYS A 11 -12.06 10.78 9.15
C LYS A 11 -10.56 10.43 9.04
N PRO A 12 -9.76 11.15 8.22
CA PRO A 12 -8.32 10.98 8.18
C PRO A 12 -7.67 11.30 9.55
N ILE A 13 -6.58 10.61 9.87
CA ILE A 13 -5.73 10.93 11.03
C ILE A 13 -4.94 12.21 10.72
N LYS A 14 -4.58 13.00 11.73
CA LYS A 14 -3.72 14.18 11.55
C LYS A 14 -2.43 13.80 10.81
N GLY A 15 -2.08 14.56 9.76
CA GLY A 15 -0.91 14.27 8.92
C GLY A 15 -1.12 13.16 7.88
N LYS A 16 -2.32 12.57 7.79
CA LYS A 16 -2.70 11.66 6.71
C LYS A 16 -3.77 12.29 5.82
N SER A 17 -3.62 12.13 4.52
CA SER A 17 -4.67 12.41 3.53
C SER A 17 -5.21 11.10 3.00
N LYS A 18 -6.52 11.00 2.78
CA LYS A 18 -7.10 9.81 2.13
C LYS A 18 -8.32 10.18 1.30
N ALA A 19 -8.61 9.35 0.31
CA ALA A 19 -9.80 9.44 -0.52
C ALA A 19 -10.21 8.03 -0.96
N CYS A 20 -11.51 7.82 -1.13
CA CYS A 20 -12.02 6.68 -1.88
C CYS A 20 -12.37 7.13 -3.29
N ALA A 21 -11.52 6.76 -4.25
CA ALA A 21 -11.71 7.05 -5.65
C ALA A 21 -12.58 5.96 -6.28
N THR A 22 -13.66 6.36 -6.96
CA THR A 22 -14.60 5.43 -7.63
C THR A 22 -14.34 5.32 -9.13
N SER A 23 -13.32 6.01 -9.62
CA SER A 23 -12.88 5.99 -11.01
C SER A 23 -11.35 6.14 -11.10
N TYR A 24 -10.80 5.91 -12.29
CA TYR A 24 -9.37 6.12 -12.53
C TYR A 24 -9.00 7.62 -12.46
N GLU A 25 -9.86 8.47 -12.98
CA GLU A 25 -9.68 9.93 -12.99
C GLU A 25 -9.60 10.47 -11.56
N SER A 26 -10.54 10.08 -10.70
CA SER A 26 -10.53 10.50 -9.29
C SER A 26 -9.32 9.98 -8.50
N LEU A 27 -8.78 8.80 -8.87
CA LEU A 27 -7.52 8.29 -8.33
C LEU A 27 -6.36 9.19 -8.75
N VAL A 28 -6.26 9.53 -10.04
CA VAL A 28 -5.20 10.39 -10.58
C VAL A 28 -5.29 11.80 -10.01
N ASP A 29 -6.49 12.35 -9.84
CA ASP A 29 -6.71 13.66 -9.23
C ASP A 29 -6.20 13.69 -7.79
N PHE A 30 -6.52 12.65 -7.00
CA PHE A 30 -5.99 12.53 -5.64
C PHE A 30 -4.46 12.41 -5.64
N ALA A 31 -3.89 11.59 -6.52
CA ALA A 31 -2.45 11.43 -6.64
C ALA A 31 -1.76 12.77 -6.97
N ARG A 32 -2.27 13.52 -7.94
CA ARG A 32 -1.73 14.83 -8.34
C ARG A 32 -1.91 15.90 -7.27
N MET A 33 -3.02 15.89 -6.53
CA MET A 33 -3.23 16.79 -5.39
C MET A 33 -2.12 16.62 -4.34
N ILE A 34 -1.66 15.39 -4.11
CA ILE A 34 -0.59 15.11 -3.15
C ILE A 34 0.80 15.29 -3.77
N LEU A 35 1.06 14.70 -4.92
CA LEU A 35 2.40 14.62 -5.53
C LEU A 35 2.80 15.92 -6.24
N GLY A 36 1.83 16.66 -6.76
CA GLY A 36 2.01 17.86 -7.57
C GLY A 36 1.30 17.72 -8.92
N LEU A 37 0.81 18.85 -9.46
CA LEU A 37 0.09 18.86 -10.74
C LEU A 37 1.01 18.66 -11.94
N ASN A 38 2.27 19.08 -11.84
CA ASN A 38 3.27 19.08 -12.93
C ASN A 38 4.42 18.10 -12.68
N THR A 39 4.17 17.04 -11.90
CA THR A 39 5.17 16.01 -11.61
C THR A 39 4.90 14.77 -12.45
N ASP A 40 5.94 14.18 -13.01
CA ASP A 40 5.86 12.85 -13.60
C ASP A 40 5.58 11.83 -12.47
N ILE A 41 4.50 11.06 -12.63
CA ILE A 41 4.06 10.05 -11.66
C ILE A 41 4.45 8.68 -12.20
N GLU A 42 5.37 8.02 -11.51
CA GLU A 42 5.65 6.60 -11.72
C GLU A 42 4.65 5.75 -10.92
N VAL A 43 4.03 4.77 -11.60
CA VAL A 43 3.11 3.83 -10.97
C VAL A 43 3.84 2.53 -10.72
N LEU A 44 3.90 2.13 -9.45
CA LEU A 44 4.51 0.89 -9.01
C LEU A 44 3.43 -0.04 -8.44
N SER A 45 3.47 -1.31 -8.80
CA SER A 45 2.52 -2.32 -8.34
C SER A 45 3.19 -3.67 -8.15
N THR A 46 2.68 -4.43 -7.18
CA THR A 46 3.05 -5.82 -6.99
C THR A 46 2.45 -6.66 -8.12
N HIS A 47 3.26 -7.44 -8.81
CA HIS A 47 2.81 -8.25 -9.94
C HIS A 47 3.58 -9.58 -10.04
N HIS A 48 2.90 -10.58 -10.60
CA HIS A 48 3.52 -11.88 -10.86
C HIS A 48 4.50 -11.78 -12.03
N LEU A 49 5.72 -12.31 -11.87
CA LEU A 49 6.75 -12.36 -12.90
C LEU A 49 6.51 -13.47 -13.93
N ALA A 50 5.70 -14.48 -13.59
CA ALA A 50 5.28 -15.55 -14.49
C ALA A 50 3.76 -15.69 -14.45
N LYS A 51 3.17 -16.22 -15.54
CA LYS A 51 1.73 -16.55 -15.56
C LYS A 51 1.45 -17.69 -14.58
N SER A 52 0.95 -17.32 -13.41
CA SER A 52 0.36 -18.26 -12.46
C SER A 52 -1.12 -18.44 -12.78
N ASN A 53 -1.62 -19.69 -12.66
CA ASN A 53 -2.96 -20.05 -13.09
C ASN A 53 -4.08 -19.67 -12.10
N ALA A 54 -3.76 -19.05 -10.96
CA ALA A 54 -4.67 -18.27 -10.12
C ALA A 54 -3.88 -17.76 -8.91
N ALA A 55 -4.07 -16.49 -8.52
CA ALA A 55 -3.57 -15.98 -7.26
C ALA A 55 -4.24 -16.73 -6.10
N ARG A 56 -3.56 -17.72 -5.54
CA ARG A 56 -4.00 -18.43 -4.33
C ARG A 56 -3.32 -17.80 -3.12
N LEU A 57 -4.05 -17.72 -2.02
CA LEU A 57 -3.47 -17.37 -0.74
C LEU A 57 -2.45 -18.44 -0.36
N GLN A 58 -1.22 -18.02 -0.13
CA GLN A 58 -0.09 -18.88 0.21
C GLN A 58 0.98 -18.08 0.95
N ASN A 59 1.94 -18.78 1.55
CA ASN A 59 3.12 -18.15 2.09
C ASN A 59 4.10 -17.78 0.98
N TYR A 60 4.79 -16.67 1.18
CA TYR A 60 5.86 -16.20 0.31
C TYR A 60 7.13 -16.00 1.12
N THR A 61 8.26 -16.32 0.50
CA THR A 61 9.59 -16.06 1.07
C THR A 61 10.28 -14.96 0.26
N ILE A 62 10.91 -14.02 0.94
CA ILE A 62 11.77 -13.01 0.30
C ILE A 62 13.02 -13.71 -0.25
N THR A 63 13.20 -13.70 -1.56
CA THR A 63 14.31 -14.40 -2.22
C THR A 63 15.42 -13.49 -2.73
N GLU A 64 15.15 -12.20 -2.84
CA GLU A 64 16.14 -11.19 -3.21
C GLU A 64 16.22 -10.12 -2.12
N ALA A 65 17.40 -9.49 -1.98
CA ALA A 65 17.56 -8.43 -1.00
C ALA A 65 16.67 -7.23 -1.38
N PRO A 66 15.87 -6.67 -0.46
CA PRO A 66 15.04 -5.51 -0.77
C PRO A 66 15.85 -4.30 -1.23
N GLU A 67 15.57 -3.83 -2.44
CA GLU A 67 16.17 -2.64 -3.02
C GLU A 67 15.38 -1.40 -2.61
N ARG A 68 16.05 -0.41 -2.01
CA ARG A 68 15.41 0.85 -1.61
C ARG A 68 15.20 1.75 -2.83
N ILE A 69 13.96 2.13 -3.08
CA ILE A 69 13.62 3.16 -4.07
C ILE A 69 13.80 4.54 -3.41
N SER A 70 14.62 5.39 -4.03
CA SER A 70 15.04 6.67 -3.46
C SER A 70 13.95 7.75 -3.55
N ASN A 71 13.76 8.50 -2.45
CA ASN A 71 12.98 9.74 -2.35
C ASN A 71 11.56 9.79 -2.96
N PRO A 72 10.66 8.80 -2.82
CA PRO A 72 9.31 9.00 -3.31
C PRO A 72 8.44 9.64 -2.22
N LYS A 73 8.06 10.91 -2.42
CA LYS A 73 6.71 11.31 -1.98
C LYS A 73 5.76 10.39 -2.72
N MET A 74 4.97 9.60 -2.01
CA MET A 74 4.20 8.51 -2.61
C MET A 74 2.73 8.57 -2.20
N VAL A 75 1.86 8.06 -3.05
CA VAL A 75 0.47 7.79 -2.72
C VAL A 75 0.25 6.29 -2.85
N SER A 76 -0.34 5.67 -1.84
CA SER A 76 -0.70 4.25 -1.87
C SER A 76 -2.19 4.12 -2.14
N CYS A 77 -2.58 3.34 -3.14
CA CYS A 77 -3.97 3.05 -3.47
C CYS A 77 -4.22 1.54 -3.40
N HIS A 78 -5.31 1.16 -2.75
CA HIS A 78 -5.71 -0.23 -2.54
C HIS A 78 -7.03 -0.48 -3.24
N THR A 79 -7.13 -1.55 -4.02
CA THR A 79 -8.43 -2.01 -4.55
C THR A 79 -9.25 -2.59 -3.40
N MET A 80 -10.43 -2.03 -3.16
CA MET A 80 -11.28 -2.45 -2.04
C MET A 80 -12.28 -3.53 -2.47
N PRO A 81 -12.59 -4.51 -1.59
CA PRO A 81 -13.64 -5.49 -1.85
C PRO A 81 -15.02 -4.82 -1.77
N TYR A 82 -15.54 -4.41 -2.93
CA TYR A 82 -16.83 -3.74 -3.08
C TYR A 82 -17.47 -4.12 -4.44
N PRO A 83 -18.82 -4.14 -4.58
CA PRO A 83 -19.46 -4.52 -5.85
C PRO A 83 -19.13 -3.61 -7.04
N PHE A 84 -18.68 -2.40 -6.76
CA PHE A 84 -18.24 -1.41 -7.73
C PHE A 84 -16.77 -1.05 -7.47
N ILE A 85 -16.12 -0.46 -8.46
CA ILE A 85 -14.72 -0.03 -8.34
C ILE A 85 -14.60 1.01 -7.23
N VAL A 86 -13.77 0.72 -6.24
CA VAL A 86 -13.37 1.64 -5.18
C VAL A 86 -11.87 1.44 -4.91
N PHE A 87 -11.10 2.50 -5.09
CA PHE A 87 -9.71 2.57 -4.68
C PHE A 87 -9.60 3.38 -3.40
N TYR A 88 -9.17 2.74 -2.31
CA TYR A 88 -8.79 3.44 -1.09
C TYR A 88 -7.38 3.99 -1.26
N CYS A 89 -7.27 5.29 -1.52
CA CYS A 89 -6.00 5.98 -1.68
C CYS A 89 -5.65 6.77 -0.43
N HIS A 90 -4.37 6.74 -0.03
CA HIS A 90 -3.89 7.51 1.10
C HIS A 90 -2.44 7.95 0.97
N TYR A 91 -2.12 9.00 1.71
CA TYR A 91 -0.79 9.57 1.89
C TYR A 91 -0.54 9.76 3.37
N GLN A 92 0.65 9.40 3.82
CA GLN A 92 1.11 9.62 5.18
C GLN A 92 2.30 10.56 5.16
N GLN A 93 2.17 11.73 5.79
CA GLN A 93 3.28 12.61 6.04
C GLN A 93 4.28 11.95 7.00
N GLY A 94 5.57 12.12 6.76
CA GLY A 94 6.64 11.56 7.58
C GLY A 94 7.70 10.81 6.75
N ASP A 95 8.63 10.14 7.43
CA ASP A 95 9.60 9.25 6.78
C ASP A 95 8.89 7.95 6.39
N ASN A 96 8.81 7.70 5.09
CA ASN A 96 8.30 6.47 4.51
C ASN A 96 9.38 5.93 3.59
N ARG A 97 9.61 4.62 3.62
CA ARG A 97 10.61 3.96 2.78
C ARG A 97 9.92 2.99 1.85
N LEU A 98 10.28 3.07 0.58
CA LEU A 98 9.77 2.20 -0.46
C LEU A 98 10.85 1.19 -0.84
N TYR A 99 10.45 -0.07 -0.94
CA TYR A 99 11.34 -1.15 -1.35
C TYR A 99 10.73 -1.96 -2.49
N ARG A 100 11.59 -2.40 -3.39
CA ARG A 100 11.29 -3.43 -4.39
C ARG A 100 12.00 -4.72 -4.00
N THR A 101 11.33 -5.85 -4.14
CA THR A 101 11.94 -7.16 -3.88
C THR A 101 11.26 -8.26 -4.69
N VAL A 102 11.90 -9.43 -4.79
CA VAL A 102 11.27 -10.62 -5.34
C VAL A 102 10.87 -11.57 -4.22
N LEU A 103 9.64 -12.05 -4.32
CA LEU A 103 9.06 -13.07 -3.45
C LEU A 103 8.89 -14.38 -4.24
N SER A 104 9.19 -15.51 -3.59
CA SER A 104 8.87 -16.84 -4.10
C SER A 104 7.79 -17.51 -3.25
N GLY A 105 6.72 -17.95 -3.91
CA GLY A 105 5.63 -18.70 -3.30
C GLY A 105 5.95 -20.19 -3.21
N GLU A 106 5.34 -20.89 -2.26
CA GLU A 106 5.49 -22.35 -2.09
C GLU A 106 5.03 -23.13 -3.35
N ASN A 107 4.12 -22.57 -4.13
CA ASN A 107 3.66 -23.15 -5.41
C ASN A 107 4.60 -22.87 -6.60
N GLY A 108 5.76 -22.24 -6.37
CA GLY A 108 6.71 -21.84 -7.42
C GLY A 108 6.42 -20.49 -8.07
N ASP A 109 5.41 -19.74 -7.60
CA ASP A 109 5.15 -18.38 -8.06
C ASP A 109 6.33 -17.48 -7.76
N LYS A 110 6.65 -16.60 -8.71
CA LYS A 110 7.55 -15.47 -8.47
C LYS A 110 6.78 -14.17 -8.62
N VAL A 111 6.94 -13.29 -7.64
CA VAL A 111 6.24 -12.00 -7.57
C VAL A 111 7.27 -10.91 -7.34
N GLU A 112 7.26 -9.89 -8.18
CA GLU A 112 7.93 -8.63 -7.84
C GLU A 112 6.97 -7.84 -6.94
N ALA A 113 7.43 -7.56 -5.72
CA ALA A 113 6.63 -6.91 -4.69
C ALA A 113 7.17 -5.52 -4.37
N ILE A 114 6.23 -4.61 -4.14
CA ILE A 114 6.49 -3.27 -3.63
C ILE A 114 6.07 -3.23 -2.17
N ALA A 115 7.03 -2.95 -1.29
CA ALA A 115 6.81 -2.85 0.15
C ALA A 115 6.98 -1.40 0.61
N ILE A 116 6.07 -0.93 1.46
CA ILE A 116 6.11 0.40 2.05
C ILE A 116 6.31 0.24 3.56
N CYS A 117 7.39 0.83 4.05
CA CYS A 117 7.68 0.94 5.47
C CYS A 117 7.32 2.33 5.97
N HIS A 118 6.39 2.41 6.91
CA HIS A 118 6.04 3.67 7.59
C HIS A 118 6.90 3.81 8.84
N MET A 119 7.89 4.72 8.82
CA MET A 119 8.87 4.80 9.91
C MET A 119 8.31 5.44 11.19
N ASP A 120 7.24 6.22 11.06
CA ASP A 120 6.51 6.79 12.20
C ASP A 120 5.05 6.31 12.17
N THR A 121 4.70 5.44 13.11
CA THR A 121 3.35 4.93 13.31
C THR A 121 2.76 5.31 14.67
N SER A 122 3.36 6.29 15.36
CA SER A 122 2.96 6.73 16.70
C SER A 122 1.47 7.11 16.84
N GLN A 123 0.90 7.65 15.75
CA GLN A 123 -0.49 8.11 15.68
C GLN A 123 -1.45 7.04 15.14
N TRP A 124 -0.97 5.84 14.83
CA TRP A 124 -1.82 4.76 14.32
C TRP A 124 -2.64 4.15 15.46
N ASN A 125 -3.80 3.60 15.12
CA ASN A 125 -4.58 2.83 16.09
C ASN A 125 -3.75 1.63 16.56
N ARG A 126 -3.71 1.37 17.86
CA ARG A 126 -3.02 0.19 18.43
C ARG A 126 -3.54 -1.13 17.88
N ASP A 127 -4.81 -1.16 17.48
CA ASP A 127 -5.43 -2.33 16.87
C ASP A 127 -5.27 -2.37 15.34
N HIS A 128 -4.34 -1.58 14.77
CA HIS A 128 -4.10 -1.60 13.32
C HIS A 128 -3.62 -2.99 12.87
N VAL A 129 -4.20 -3.51 11.79
CA VAL A 129 -3.97 -4.88 11.30
C VAL A 129 -2.48 -5.21 11.12
N SER A 130 -1.66 -4.25 10.67
CA SER A 130 -0.22 -4.43 10.51
C SER A 130 0.50 -4.81 11.80
N PHE A 131 0.07 -4.26 12.95
CA PHE A 131 0.65 -4.57 14.26
C PHE A 131 0.31 -5.99 14.70
N GLN A 132 -0.92 -6.43 14.44
CA GLN A 132 -1.38 -7.78 14.74
C GLN A 132 -0.66 -8.83 13.87
N MET A 133 -0.52 -8.54 12.56
CA MET A 133 0.12 -9.46 11.62
C MET A 133 1.62 -9.60 11.85
N LEU A 134 2.32 -8.51 12.17
CA LEU A 134 3.77 -8.51 12.36
C LEU A 134 4.19 -8.77 13.82
N GLY A 135 3.23 -8.77 14.77
CA GLY A 135 3.53 -8.94 16.19
C GLY A 135 4.33 -7.78 16.79
N ILE A 136 4.13 -6.55 16.28
CA ILE A 136 4.85 -5.34 16.71
C ILE A 136 3.88 -4.33 17.35
N GLU A 137 4.39 -3.45 18.20
CA GLU A 137 3.63 -2.34 18.76
C GLU A 137 3.66 -1.09 17.85
N PRO A 138 2.77 -0.10 18.06
CA PRO A 138 3.01 1.26 17.57
C PRO A 138 4.44 1.72 17.89
N TRP A 139 4.94 2.75 17.21
CA TRP A 139 6.34 3.23 17.33
C TRP A 139 7.38 2.36 16.61
N HIS A 140 7.07 1.09 16.36
CA HIS A 140 7.86 0.28 15.42
C HIS A 140 7.43 0.60 13.98
N SER A 141 8.36 0.43 13.06
CA SER A 141 8.10 0.57 11.63
C SER A 141 7.52 -0.74 11.10
N PRO A 142 6.25 -0.82 10.70
CA PRO A 142 5.75 -1.98 9.97
C PRO A 142 6.45 -2.06 8.61
N CYS A 143 7.12 -3.17 8.42
CA CYS A 143 7.65 -3.76 7.21
C CYS A 143 7.43 -5.26 7.39
#